data_AF-A0A2D5XYB6-F1
#
_entry.id   AF-A0A2D5XYB6-F1
#
_cell.length_a   1.000
_cell.length_b   1.000
_cell.length_c   1.000
_cell.angle_alpha   90.00
_cell.angle_beta   90.00
_cell.angle_gamma   90.00
#
_symmetry.space_group_name_H-M   'P 1'
#
loop_
_entity.id
_entity.type
_entity.pdbx_description
1 polymer ?
#
loop_
_entity_poly.entity_id
_entity_poly.type
_entity_poly.pdbx_seq_one_letter_code
_entity_poly.pdbx_strand_id
1 'polypeptide(L)'
;MELYEKEVLVPLPRGGVDLLKYFSECVTAHLSDGEILLRFVVVKTDARGYHCELGVLANALDKGNERGSIFDFQMGGSEEVEDFTVALLIPTGIGAEIGGHCGDGNAVARLVASTCDTLITHPNVVNASDINELPENGLYVEGSVLTRLFMGQIGLQKVRSNRILMLMDRHSDRLFNDEVVNSVSAARATLGISCDVYEMEQQVESSSVYSGSGRCVGRVEKLQRLFDVIKKHKGSYDAIGLSTFITTPLTYHKDYFTSDGMINPWGGVEAMLTHSIAEVFQLPCAHSPLMPSKEVMNMEPGIVDPRKAPETSSMTYLHCILKGLHKSPRVVSSDRGLGVGRVSCLILPDGCLGIPTLAALKQGIQVIAVKDREHVMKNDLSSLPWRPGQFIQVDTYLEAVGVLQAIKAGISVESVKRPLSYTKVVEDLEVGL
;
A
#
# COMPACT_ATOMS: atom_id res chain seq x y z
N MET A 1 -8.22 21.10 6.98
CA MET A 1 -7.90 19.67 6.84
C MET A 1 -6.41 19.48 7.01
N GLU A 2 -6.04 18.55 7.87
CA GLU A 2 -4.65 18.17 8.18
C GLU A 2 -4.54 16.65 8.22
N LEU A 3 -3.42 16.10 7.74
CA LEU A 3 -3.05 14.70 7.89
C LEU A 3 -1.84 14.59 8.80
N TYR A 4 -1.88 13.66 9.75
CA TYR A 4 -0.76 13.38 10.63
C TYR A 4 -0.88 11.98 11.22
N GLU A 5 0.21 11.49 11.83
CA GLU A 5 0.23 10.19 12.50
C GLU A 5 0.03 10.34 14.02
N LYS A 6 -0.72 9.41 14.62
CA LYS A 6 -0.80 9.23 16.08
C LYS A 6 -0.22 7.89 16.50
N GLU A 7 0.52 7.88 17.59
CA GLU A 7 0.98 6.65 18.24
C GLU A 7 0.05 6.29 19.40
N VAL A 8 -0.39 5.04 19.46
CA VAL A 8 -1.33 4.55 20.46
C VAL A 8 -0.90 3.17 20.97
N LEU A 9 -0.95 2.97 22.28
CA LEU A 9 -0.78 1.65 22.89
C LEU A 9 -2.16 1.03 23.13
N VAL A 10 -2.46 -0.05 22.42
CA VAL A 10 -3.67 -0.85 22.64
C VAL A 10 -3.31 -2.06 23.51
N PRO A 11 -4.00 -2.30 24.65
CA PRO A 11 -3.68 -3.45 25.50
C PRO A 11 -3.91 -4.78 24.78
N LEU A 12 -3.30 -5.86 25.28
CA LEU A 12 -3.62 -7.20 24.78
C LEU A 12 -5.04 -7.59 25.22
N PRO A 13 -5.86 -8.21 24.35
CA PRO A 13 -7.19 -8.63 24.72
C PRO A 13 -7.15 -9.80 25.70
N ARG A 14 -8.21 -9.91 26.51
CA ARG A 14 -8.42 -11.08 27.37
C ARG A 14 -9.20 -12.15 26.58
N GLY A 15 -8.51 -13.21 26.14
CA GLY A 15 -9.13 -14.37 25.48
C GLY A 15 -9.27 -14.24 23.95
N GLY A 16 -9.98 -15.20 23.34
CA GLY A 16 -10.17 -15.31 21.88
C GLY A 16 -11.20 -14.32 21.34
N VAL A 17 -10.81 -13.06 21.18
CA VAL A 17 -11.65 -12.00 20.61
C VAL A 17 -11.40 -11.82 19.12
N ASP A 18 -12.41 -11.30 18.43
CA ASP A 18 -12.27 -10.75 17.09
C ASP A 18 -11.34 -9.53 17.11
N LEU A 19 -10.11 -9.71 16.64
CA LEU A 19 -9.07 -8.67 16.67
C LEU A 19 -9.48 -7.41 15.89
N LEU A 20 -10.19 -7.53 14.77
CA LEU A 20 -10.64 -6.36 14.00
C LEU A 20 -11.62 -5.52 14.81
N LYS A 21 -12.60 -6.18 15.43
CA LYS A 21 -13.56 -5.50 16.30
C LYS A 21 -12.88 -4.88 17.52
N TYR A 22 -11.96 -5.61 18.14
CA TYR A 22 -11.20 -5.13 19.30
C TYR A 22 -10.37 -3.88 18.97
N PHE A 23 -9.61 -3.90 17.87
CA PHE A 23 -8.86 -2.73 17.42
C PHE A 23 -9.79 -1.56 17.08
N SER A 24 -10.90 -1.81 16.39
CA SER A 24 -11.87 -0.76 16.07
C SER A 24 -12.37 -0.04 17.34
N GLU A 25 -12.75 -0.77 18.37
CA GLU A 25 -13.25 -0.21 19.63
C GLU A 25 -12.15 0.57 20.37
N CYS A 26 -10.95 0.00 20.51
CA CYS A 26 -9.85 0.66 21.20
C CYS A 26 -9.34 1.89 20.45
N VAL A 27 -9.19 1.83 19.13
CA VAL A 27 -8.66 2.93 18.32
C VAL A 27 -9.65 4.08 18.26
N THR A 28 -10.94 3.81 18.10
CA THR A 28 -11.98 4.86 18.06
C THR A 28 -11.99 5.69 19.34
N ALA A 29 -11.71 5.09 20.50
CA ALA A 29 -11.61 5.80 21.78
C ALA A 29 -10.42 6.80 21.85
N HIS A 30 -9.44 6.69 20.96
CA HIS A 30 -8.28 7.59 20.88
C HIS A 30 -8.43 8.69 19.81
N LEU A 31 -9.52 8.67 19.03
CA LEU A 31 -9.83 9.70 18.04
C LEU A 31 -10.61 10.83 18.71
N SER A 32 -10.22 12.07 18.38
CA SER A 32 -10.93 13.28 18.81
C SER A 32 -12.11 13.60 17.89
N ASP A 33 -13.03 14.44 18.34
CA ASP A 33 -14.14 14.90 17.53
C ASP A 33 -13.66 15.56 16.22
N GLY A 34 -14.13 15.05 15.08
CA GLY A 34 -13.78 15.57 13.76
C GLY A 34 -12.53 14.95 13.13
N GLU A 35 -11.95 13.93 13.79
CA GLU A 35 -10.90 13.09 13.21
C GLU A 35 -11.47 11.87 12.49
N ILE A 36 -10.87 11.55 11.36
CA ILE A 36 -11.19 10.39 10.54
C ILE A 36 -9.94 9.52 10.45
N LEU A 37 -10.06 8.24 10.80
CA LEU A 37 -8.99 7.28 10.64
C LEU A 37 -8.87 6.86 9.18
N LEU A 38 -7.68 7.01 8.61
CA LEU A 38 -7.36 6.62 7.22
C LEU A 38 -6.46 5.39 7.14
N ARG A 39 -5.64 5.16 8.18
CA ARG A 39 -4.67 4.06 8.20
C ARG A 39 -4.50 3.53 9.62
N PHE A 40 -4.37 2.21 9.74
CA PHE A 40 -4.06 1.52 10.98
C PHE A 40 -2.99 0.47 10.75
N VAL A 41 -2.04 0.40 11.68
CA VAL A 41 -0.92 -0.54 11.62
C VAL A 41 -0.39 -0.78 13.03
N VAL A 42 -0.06 -2.04 13.32
CA VAL A 42 0.61 -2.45 14.55
C VAL A 42 2.09 -2.58 14.24
N VAL A 43 2.91 -1.70 14.77
CA VAL A 43 4.35 -1.70 14.50
C VAL A 43 5.10 -2.70 15.37
N LYS A 44 4.63 -2.91 16.60
CA LYS A 44 5.24 -3.85 17.54
C LYS A 44 4.19 -4.47 18.44
N THR A 45 4.36 -5.74 18.77
CA THR A 45 3.62 -6.41 19.84
C THR A 45 4.59 -6.81 20.95
N ASP A 46 4.31 -6.40 22.19
CA ASP A 46 5.08 -6.84 23.36
C ASP A 46 4.16 -7.08 24.57
N ALA A 47 4.72 -7.42 25.73
CA ALA A 47 3.96 -7.71 26.94
C ALA A 47 3.07 -6.54 27.42
N ARG A 48 3.32 -5.30 26.96
CA ARG A 48 2.49 -4.14 27.30
C ARG A 48 1.27 -4.00 26.40
N GLY A 49 1.29 -4.59 25.20
CA GLY A 49 0.24 -4.41 24.21
C GLY A 49 0.74 -4.32 22.77
N TYR A 50 -0.17 -3.88 21.92
CA TYR A 50 0.06 -3.51 20.53
C TYR A 50 0.44 -2.04 20.45
N HIS A 51 1.62 -1.76 19.93
CA HIS A 51 2.10 -0.41 19.62
C HIS A 51 1.61 -0.07 18.22
N CYS A 52 0.57 0.76 18.15
CA CYS A 52 -0.14 1.09 16.93
C CYS A 52 0.23 2.49 16.44
N GLU A 53 0.25 2.66 15.13
CA GLU A 53 0.31 3.97 14.48
C GLU A 53 -0.94 4.19 13.62
N LEU A 54 -1.52 5.38 13.74
CA LEU A 54 -2.79 5.77 13.14
C LEU A 54 -2.59 6.95 12.20
N GLY A 55 -2.90 6.77 10.92
CA GLY A 55 -2.97 7.88 9.97
C GLY A 55 -4.32 8.58 10.11
N VAL A 56 -4.33 9.85 10.49
CA VAL A 56 -5.54 10.59 10.84
C VAL A 56 -5.72 11.80 9.93
N LEU A 57 -6.95 11.98 9.43
CA LEU A 57 -7.43 13.21 8.79
C LEU A 57 -8.25 14.02 9.79
N ALA A 58 -7.75 15.18 10.17
CA ALA A 58 -8.44 16.11 11.06
C ALA A 58 -9.05 17.29 10.30
N ASN A 59 -10.01 17.96 10.95
CA ASN A 59 -10.67 19.16 10.44
C ASN A 59 -11.31 18.94 9.05
N ALA A 60 -11.91 17.77 8.84
CA ALA A 60 -12.69 17.49 7.63
C ALA A 60 -14.02 18.23 7.70
N LEU A 61 -14.24 19.18 6.77
CA LEU A 61 -15.36 20.12 6.79
C LEU A 61 -16.74 19.49 6.58
N ASP A 62 -16.80 18.24 6.10
CA ASP A 62 -18.06 17.51 5.88
C ASP A 62 -18.04 16.18 6.63
N LYS A 63 -18.82 16.09 7.72
CA LYS A 63 -19.33 14.81 8.26
C LYS A 63 -20.43 14.20 7.36
N GLY A 64 -20.71 14.81 6.21
CA GLY A 64 -21.91 14.63 5.40
C GLY A 64 -21.89 13.50 4.36
N ASN A 65 -20.90 12.61 4.37
CA ASN A 65 -21.03 11.34 3.66
C ASN A 65 -21.09 10.24 4.72
N GLU A 66 -22.08 9.35 4.58
CA GLU A 66 -22.20 8.05 5.25
C GLU A 66 -20.94 7.20 4.94
N ARG A 67 -19.81 7.58 5.51
CA ARG A 67 -18.56 6.84 5.36
C ARG A 67 -18.46 5.84 6.48
N GLY A 68 -18.35 4.59 6.09
CA GLY A 68 -18.00 3.52 7.00
C GLY A 68 -16.59 3.71 7.56
N SER A 69 -16.33 3.06 8.69
CA SER A 69 -14.99 2.94 9.25
C SER A 69 -14.10 2.10 8.31
N ILE A 70 -12.79 2.36 8.33
CA ILE A 70 -11.82 1.43 7.71
C ILE A 70 -11.84 0.04 8.38
N PHE A 71 -12.47 -0.08 9.55
CA PHE A 71 -12.73 -1.32 10.27
C PHE A 71 -14.09 -1.97 9.95
N ASP A 72 -14.93 -1.38 9.10
CA ASP A 72 -16.24 -1.95 8.76
C ASP A 72 -16.06 -3.19 7.89
N PHE A 73 -16.06 -4.34 8.54
CA PHE A 73 -15.79 -5.62 7.91
C PHE A 73 -17.05 -6.24 7.32
N GLN A 74 -16.96 -6.68 6.06
CA GLN A 74 -17.95 -7.50 5.38
C GLN A 74 -17.31 -8.83 5.01
N MET A 75 -17.92 -9.92 5.45
CA MET A 75 -17.49 -11.25 5.04
C MET A 75 -17.73 -11.40 3.53
N GLY A 76 -16.72 -11.87 2.81
CA GLY A 76 -16.86 -12.20 1.40
C GLY A 76 -17.86 -13.32 1.16
N GLY A 77 -18.26 -13.50 -0.10
CA GLY A 77 -18.94 -14.71 -0.52
C GLY A 77 -18.05 -15.95 -0.38
N SER A 78 -18.58 -17.11 -0.77
CA SER A 78 -17.77 -18.32 -0.91
C SER A 78 -16.59 -18.09 -1.86
N GLU A 79 -15.49 -18.80 -1.61
CA GLU A 79 -14.31 -18.76 -2.48
C GLU A 79 -14.70 -19.08 -3.94
N GLU A 80 -14.32 -18.19 -4.85
CA GLU A 80 -14.46 -18.39 -6.29
C GLU A 80 -13.14 -18.95 -6.86
N VAL A 81 -13.13 -20.24 -7.19
CA VAL A 81 -11.91 -20.97 -7.58
C VAL A 81 -11.60 -20.94 -9.08
N GLU A 82 -12.34 -20.17 -9.88
CA GLU A 82 -12.13 -20.12 -11.34
C GLU A 82 -10.81 -19.42 -11.73
N ASP A 83 -10.45 -18.34 -11.04
CA ASP A 83 -9.21 -17.58 -11.25
C ASP A 83 -8.36 -17.64 -9.98
N PHE A 84 -7.07 -17.94 -10.10
CA PHE A 84 -6.13 -17.85 -8.98
C PHE A 84 -5.63 -16.41 -8.84
N THR A 85 -6.23 -15.63 -7.92
CA THR A 85 -5.82 -14.24 -7.66
C THR A 85 -4.92 -14.15 -6.44
N VAL A 86 -3.78 -13.49 -6.61
CA VAL A 86 -2.80 -13.27 -5.54
C VAL A 86 -2.67 -11.78 -5.27
N ALA A 87 -2.63 -11.37 -4.00
CA ALA A 87 -2.25 -10.03 -3.59
C ALA A 87 -0.82 -10.00 -3.08
N LEU A 88 0.02 -9.11 -3.60
CA LEU A 88 1.37 -8.83 -3.10
C LEU A 88 1.41 -7.45 -2.45
N LEU A 89 1.65 -7.44 -1.13
CA LEU A 89 1.69 -6.24 -0.30
C LEU A 89 3.07 -6.10 0.35
N ILE A 90 3.80 -5.04 0.00
CA ILE A 90 5.06 -4.66 0.65
C ILE A 90 4.89 -3.23 1.17
N PRO A 91 4.58 -3.01 2.46
CA PRO A 91 4.21 -1.70 2.97
C PRO A 91 5.32 -0.65 2.79
N THR A 92 4.92 0.59 2.46
CA THR A 92 5.85 1.72 2.35
C THR A 92 6.34 2.18 3.73
N GLY A 93 7.58 2.65 3.79
CA GLY A 93 8.14 3.34 4.96
C GLY A 93 8.52 2.43 6.13
N ILE A 94 8.55 1.11 5.93
CA ILE A 94 9.00 0.13 6.94
C ILE A 94 10.47 -0.29 6.78
N GLY A 95 11.10 0.02 5.64
CA GLY A 95 12.45 -0.44 5.32
C GLY A 95 12.53 -1.92 5.01
N ALA A 96 11.61 -2.44 4.18
CA ALA A 96 11.63 -3.84 3.75
C ALA A 96 12.92 -4.15 2.97
N GLU A 97 13.46 -5.35 3.14
CA GLU A 97 14.69 -5.79 2.44
C GLU A 97 14.49 -5.79 0.91
N ILE A 98 13.29 -6.19 0.47
CA ILE A 98 12.81 -6.11 -0.92
C ILE A 98 11.55 -5.26 -0.96
N GLY A 99 11.53 -4.26 -1.83
CA GLY A 99 10.40 -3.33 -1.99
C GLY A 99 10.41 -2.20 -0.95
N GLY A 100 11.51 -2.04 -0.21
CA GLY A 100 11.74 -0.93 0.72
C GLY A 100 12.37 0.30 0.05
N HIS A 101 12.88 0.15 -1.17
CA HIS A 101 13.49 1.22 -1.96
C HIS A 101 12.74 1.42 -3.28
N CYS A 102 13.20 2.37 -4.10
CA CYS A 102 12.53 2.71 -5.34
C CYS A 102 12.77 1.64 -6.40
N GLY A 103 11.79 0.74 -6.55
CA GLY A 103 11.72 -0.18 -7.68
C GLY A 103 12.25 -1.59 -7.44
N ASP A 104 12.81 -1.88 -6.27
CA ASP A 104 13.39 -3.19 -5.95
C ASP A 104 12.32 -4.30 -5.73
N GLY A 105 11.03 -3.93 -5.61
CA GLY A 105 9.90 -4.86 -5.60
C GLY A 105 9.47 -5.38 -6.99
N ASN A 106 9.86 -4.73 -8.09
CA ASN A 106 9.35 -5.02 -9.44
C ASN A 106 9.63 -6.46 -9.91
N ALA A 107 10.86 -6.94 -9.68
CA ALA A 107 11.24 -8.29 -10.08
C ALA A 107 10.44 -9.37 -9.33
N VAL A 108 10.17 -9.14 -8.04
CA VAL A 108 9.32 -10.01 -7.23
C VAL A 108 7.87 -9.99 -7.72
N ALA A 109 7.32 -8.81 -8.02
CA ALA A 109 5.97 -8.72 -8.59
C ALA A 109 5.85 -9.51 -9.89
N ARG A 110 6.81 -9.39 -10.81
CA ARG A 110 6.84 -10.17 -12.05
C ARG A 110 6.93 -11.67 -11.80
N LEU A 111 7.75 -12.09 -10.83
CA LEU A 111 7.88 -13.50 -10.47
C LEU A 111 6.57 -14.05 -9.88
N VAL A 112 5.96 -13.35 -8.91
CA VAL A 112 4.69 -13.76 -8.31
C VAL A 112 3.59 -13.82 -9.37
N ALA A 113 3.49 -12.80 -10.23
CA ALA A 113 2.53 -12.73 -11.32
C ALA A 113 2.62 -13.91 -12.29
N SER A 114 3.80 -14.51 -12.47
CA SER A 114 3.96 -15.70 -13.33
C SER A 114 3.25 -16.95 -12.82
N THR A 115 2.76 -16.93 -11.57
CA THR A 115 2.09 -18.07 -10.92
C THR A 115 0.60 -17.90 -10.74
N CYS A 116 0.05 -16.73 -11.04
CA CYS A 116 -1.35 -16.40 -10.80
C CYS A 116 -2.04 -15.86 -12.06
N ASP A 117 -3.36 -15.94 -12.08
CA ASP A 117 -4.16 -15.45 -13.20
C ASP A 117 -4.41 -13.93 -13.08
N THR A 118 -4.37 -13.40 -11.85
CA THR A 118 -4.37 -11.96 -11.58
C THR A 118 -3.48 -11.66 -10.36
N LEU A 119 -2.57 -10.69 -10.50
CA LEU A 119 -1.80 -10.13 -9.39
C LEU A 119 -2.44 -8.81 -8.98
N ILE A 120 -2.88 -8.67 -7.74
CA ILE A 120 -3.19 -7.37 -7.13
C ILE A 120 -1.93 -6.89 -6.43
N THR A 121 -1.47 -5.69 -6.75
CA THR A 121 -0.37 -5.06 -6.02
C THR A 121 -0.54 -3.55 -5.99
N HIS A 122 0.40 -2.83 -5.40
CA HIS A 122 0.26 -1.42 -5.10
C HIS A 122 1.47 -0.61 -5.56
N PRO A 123 1.33 0.74 -5.67
CA PRO A 123 2.37 1.63 -6.19
C PRO A 123 3.78 1.35 -5.68
N ASN A 124 3.95 1.15 -4.38
CA ASN A 124 5.26 0.93 -3.74
C ASN A 124 6.04 -0.25 -4.33
N VAL A 125 5.35 -1.29 -4.79
CA VAL A 125 6.00 -2.51 -5.29
C VAL A 125 6.51 -2.32 -6.72
N VAL A 126 5.73 -1.63 -7.54
CA VAL A 126 5.92 -1.58 -9.00
C VAL A 126 6.37 -0.23 -9.53
N ASN A 127 6.43 0.80 -8.69
CA ASN A 127 6.97 2.10 -9.07
C ASN A 127 8.46 2.18 -8.79
N ALA A 128 9.17 2.77 -9.74
CA ALA A 128 10.61 2.93 -9.75
C ALA A 128 10.95 4.24 -10.47
N SER A 129 10.50 5.38 -9.94
CA SER A 129 10.67 6.71 -10.56
C SER A 129 10.05 6.80 -11.96
N ASP A 130 10.83 6.89 -13.03
CA ASP A 130 10.29 6.88 -14.39
C ASP A 130 10.06 5.44 -14.93
N ILE A 131 10.25 4.42 -14.10
CA ILE A 131 10.07 3.01 -14.47
C ILE A 131 8.87 2.42 -13.70
N ASN A 132 8.04 1.65 -14.40
CA ASN A 132 7.02 0.81 -13.77
C ASN A 132 6.93 -0.52 -14.49
N GLU A 133 7.15 -1.61 -13.76
CA GLU A 133 7.12 -2.98 -14.31
C GLU A 133 5.94 -3.77 -13.74
N LEU A 134 4.76 -3.13 -13.67
CA LEU A 134 3.51 -3.84 -13.42
C LEU A 134 3.32 -4.93 -14.50
N PRO A 135 3.15 -6.20 -14.10
CA PRO A 135 2.90 -7.31 -15.04
C PRO A 135 1.59 -7.14 -15.82
N GLU A 136 1.46 -7.78 -16.98
CA GLU A 136 0.25 -7.66 -17.82
C GLU A 136 -1.04 -8.13 -17.13
N ASN A 137 -0.94 -9.16 -16.28
CA ASN A 137 -2.02 -9.65 -15.42
C ASN A 137 -2.10 -8.91 -14.07
N GLY A 138 -1.39 -7.79 -13.92
CA GLY A 138 -1.34 -6.99 -12.70
C GLY A 138 -2.44 -5.94 -12.61
N LEU A 139 -2.96 -5.73 -11.39
CA LEU A 139 -3.85 -4.63 -11.02
C LEU A 139 -3.10 -3.67 -10.10
N TYR A 140 -3.01 -2.42 -10.53
CA TYR A 140 -2.36 -1.33 -9.80
C TYR A 140 -3.33 -0.69 -8.80
N VAL A 141 -3.26 -1.07 -7.53
CA VAL A 141 -4.26 -0.74 -6.51
C VAL A 141 -3.62 0.04 -5.37
N GLU A 142 -4.11 1.24 -5.11
CA GLU A 142 -3.69 2.09 -4.00
C GLU A 142 -3.92 1.37 -2.64
N GLY A 143 -3.08 1.60 -1.63
CA GLY A 143 -3.06 0.82 -0.38
C GLY A 143 -4.36 0.89 0.46
N SER A 144 -5.05 2.04 0.49
CA SER A 144 -6.35 2.13 1.18
C SER A 144 -7.44 1.40 0.40
N VAL A 145 -7.38 1.42 -0.94
CA VAL A 145 -8.26 0.62 -1.81
C VAL A 145 -8.02 -0.87 -1.59
N LEU A 146 -6.76 -1.32 -1.51
CA LEU A 146 -6.43 -2.71 -1.18
C LEU A 146 -7.00 -3.11 0.18
N THR A 147 -6.85 -2.23 1.18
CA THR A 147 -7.40 -2.45 2.52
C THR A 147 -8.91 -2.66 2.47
N ARG A 148 -9.63 -1.80 1.75
CA ARG A 148 -11.09 -1.89 1.62
C ARG A 148 -11.57 -3.08 0.82
N LEU A 149 -10.80 -3.53 -0.17
CA LEU A 149 -11.05 -4.81 -0.85
C LEU A 149 -10.98 -5.95 0.17
N PHE A 150 -9.89 -6.07 0.94
CA PHE A 150 -9.75 -7.15 1.93
C PHE A 150 -10.82 -7.10 3.04
N MET A 151 -11.28 -5.90 3.40
CA MET A 151 -12.41 -5.70 4.32
C MET A 151 -13.78 -6.02 3.70
N GLY A 152 -13.84 -6.41 2.41
CA GLY A 152 -15.06 -6.77 1.70
C GLY A 152 -15.95 -5.58 1.32
N GLN A 153 -15.45 -4.35 1.43
CA GLN A 153 -16.25 -3.13 1.26
C GLN A 153 -16.43 -2.72 -0.20
N ILE A 154 -15.52 -3.14 -1.07
CA ILE A 154 -15.47 -2.74 -2.48
C ILE A 154 -15.10 -3.91 -3.39
N GLY A 155 -15.34 -3.73 -4.68
CA GLY A 155 -14.77 -4.55 -5.74
C GLY A 155 -13.89 -3.73 -6.69
N LEU A 156 -13.05 -4.43 -7.45
CA LEU A 156 -12.14 -3.84 -8.43
C LEU A 156 -12.60 -4.12 -9.86
N GLN A 157 -12.99 -3.08 -10.59
CA GLN A 157 -13.37 -3.21 -12.00
C GLN A 157 -12.16 -2.93 -12.91
N LYS A 158 -11.71 -3.94 -13.66
CA LYS A 158 -10.66 -3.77 -14.68
C LYS A 158 -11.12 -2.75 -15.74
N VAL A 159 -10.18 -1.92 -16.20
CA VAL A 159 -10.43 -0.88 -17.21
C VAL A 159 -9.49 -1.08 -18.40
N ARG A 160 -9.90 -0.60 -19.58
CA ARG A 160 -8.99 -0.52 -20.74
C ARG A 160 -8.06 0.69 -20.65
N SER A 161 -8.58 1.80 -20.13
CA SER A 161 -7.87 3.06 -19.97
C SER A 161 -8.63 3.97 -19.00
N ASN A 162 -7.90 4.80 -18.26
CA ASN A 162 -8.41 5.91 -17.45
C ASN A 162 -8.09 7.26 -18.08
N ARG A 163 -8.97 8.26 -17.88
CA ARG A 163 -8.63 9.67 -18.04
C ARG A 163 -7.99 10.18 -16.73
N ILE A 164 -6.75 10.62 -16.80
CA ILE A 164 -5.96 11.04 -15.63
C ILE A 164 -5.95 12.56 -15.53
N LEU A 165 -6.09 13.09 -14.32
CA LEU A 165 -5.75 14.48 -14.02
C LEU A 165 -4.46 14.50 -13.18
N MET A 166 -3.42 15.09 -13.75
CA MET A 166 -2.13 15.27 -13.10
C MET A 166 -2.10 16.63 -12.37
N LEU A 167 -2.11 16.60 -11.05
CA LEU A 167 -2.05 17.80 -10.20
C LEU A 167 -0.59 18.06 -9.85
N MET A 168 -0.06 19.23 -10.23
CA MET A 168 1.30 19.63 -9.88
C MET A 168 1.31 20.92 -9.09
N ASP A 169 2.18 21.03 -8.10
CA ASP A 169 2.43 22.33 -7.45
C ASP A 169 3.10 23.28 -8.43
N ARG A 170 2.72 24.57 -8.41
CA ARG A 170 3.49 25.62 -9.09
C ARG A 170 4.90 25.68 -8.52
N HIS A 171 5.91 25.62 -9.37
CA HIS A 171 7.31 25.75 -9.03
C HIS A 171 7.80 27.18 -9.37
N SER A 172 8.72 27.72 -8.56
CA SER A 172 9.32 29.05 -8.79
C SER A 172 10.23 29.07 -10.03
N ASP A 173 11.01 28.01 -10.20
CA ASP A 173 11.71 27.67 -11.45
C ASP A 173 10.79 26.90 -12.41
N ARG A 174 10.50 27.49 -13.58
CA ARG A 174 9.59 26.91 -14.58
C ARG A 174 10.06 25.57 -15.15
N LEU A 175 11.36 25.29 -15.13
CA LEU A 175 11.94 24.04 -15.62
C LEU A 175 11.18 22.82 -15.09
N PHE A 176 10.90 22.76 -13.79
CA PHE A 176 10.30 21.57 -13.19
C PHE A 176 8.83 21.39 -13.56
N ASN A 177 8.07 22.48 -13.72
CA ASN A 177 6.70 22.36 -14.24
C ASN A 177 6.69 21.98 -15.72
N ASP A 178 7.61 22.53 -16.51
CA ASP A 178 7.75 22.17 -17.93
C ASP A 178 8.10 20.69 -18.09
N GLU A 179 8.99 20.16 -17.24
CA GLU A 179 9.35 18.73 -17.25
C GLU A 179 8.19 17.83 -16.81
N VAL A 180 7.34 18.25 -15.87
CA VAL A 180 6.09 17.52 -15.55
C VAL A 180 5.17 17.44 -16.79
N VAL A 181 4.99 18.56 -17.50
CA VAL A 181 4.18 18.62 -18.74
C VAL A 181 4.81 17.78 -19.85
N ASN A 182 6.14 17.80 -19.98
CA ASN A 182 6.87 16.97 -20.95
C ASN A 182 6.75 15.48 -20.62
N SER A 183 6.84 15.07 -19.35
CA SER A 183 6.63 13.69 -18.91
C SER A 183 5.22 13.19 -19.22
N VAL A 184 4.19 14.03 -19.00
CA VAL A 184 2.81 13.72 -19.41
C VAL A 184 2.70 13.63 -20.94
N SER A 185 3.28 14.57 -21.67
CA SER A 185 3.28 14.56 -23.14
C SER A 185 3.98 13.32 -23.71
N ALA A 186 5.10 12.92 -23.12
CA ALA A 186 5.82 11.69 -23.46
C ALA A 186 4.94 10.47 -23.23
N ALA A 187 4.29 10.35 -22.06
CA ALA A 187 3.38 9.25 -21.78
C ALA A 187 2.16 9.22 -22.72
N ARG A 188 1.62 10.37 -23.12
CA ARG A 188 0.57 10.43 -24.14
C ARG A 188 1.05 9.91 -25.50
N ALA A 189 2.29 10.25 -25.88
CA ALA A 189 2.87 9.84 -27.16
C ALA A 189 3.30 8.36 -27.19
N THR A 190 3.84 7.83 -26.08
CA THR A 190 4.46 6.49 -26.05
C THR A 190 3.54 5.41 -25.49
N LEU A 191 2.76 5.73 -24.45
CA LEU A 191 1.82 4.80 -23.82
C LEU A 191 0.39 4.97 -24.35
N GLY A 192 0.08 6.10 -25.00
CA GLY A 192 -1.25 6.38 -25.52
C GLY A 192 -2.26 6.78 -24.44
N ILE A 193 -1.81 7.34 -23.31
CA ILE A 193 -2.70 7.71 -22.19
C ILE A 193 -3.53 8.97 -22.50
N SER A 194 -4.67 9.11 -21.82
CA SER A 194 -5.41 10.37 -21.73
C SER A 194 -5.07 11.03 -20.40
N CYS A 195 -4.31 12.13 -20.44
CA CYS A 195 -3.87 12.82 -19.23
C CYS A 195 -3.79 14.33 -19.48
N ASP A 196 -4.41 15.11 -18.58
CA ASP A 196 -4.32 16.56 -18.54
C ASP A 196 -3.55 17.00 -17.28
N VAL A 197 -2.91 18.17 -17.34
CA VAL A 197 -2.14 18.74 -16.22
C VAL A 197 -2.86 19.96 -15.65
N TYR A 198 -2.94 20.03 -14.32
CA TYR A 198 -3.43 21.20 -13.60
C TYR A 198 -2.33 21.73 -12.67
N GLU A 199 -1.92 22.98 -12.90
CA GLU A 199 -0.94 23.68 -12.07
C GLU A 199 -1.65 24.32 -10.86
N MET A 200 -1.28 23.91 -9.66
CA MET A 200 -1.84 24.41 -8.41
C MET A 200 -1.10 25.66 -7.93
N GLU A 201 -1.81 26.78 -7.91
CA GLU A 201 -1.35 28.05 -7.33
C GLU A 201 -1.20 27.99 -5.82
N GLN A 202 -2.13 27.31 -5.16
CA GLN A 202 -2.17 27.14 -3.72
C GLN A 202 -1.74 25.72 -3.38
N GLN A 203 -0.52 25.59 -2.89
CA GLN A 203 0.12 24.31 -2.62
C GLN A 203 -0.38 23.67 -1.32
N VAL A 204 -0.29 22.34 -1.26
CA VAL A 204 -0.36 21.61 0.01
C VAL A 204 0.96 21.75 0.75
N GLU A 205 0.95 21.77 2.08
CA GLU A 205 2.18 21.86 2.89
C GLU A 205 2.49 20.50 3.49
N SER A 206 3.40 19.76 2.85
CA SER A 206 3.77 18.41 3.25
C SER A 206 5.19 18.38 3.82
N SER A 207 5.40 17.66 4.92
CA SER A 207 6.72 17.44 5.52
C SER A 207 6.91 16.00 5.98
N SER A 208 8.13 15.49 5.79
CA SER A 208 8.54 14.16 6.23
C SER A 208 8.94 14.14 7.70
N VAL A 209 8.53 13.10 8.42
CA VAL A 209 8.89 12.86 9.83
C VAL A 209 9.12 11.36 10.04
N TYR A 210 9.98 10.99 10.97
CA TYR A 210 10.11 9.61 11.45
C TYR A 210 9.35 9.41 12.75
N SER A 211 8.56 8.34 12.84
CA SER A 211 7.85 7.97 14.07
C SER A 211 8.82 7.46 15.14
N GLY A 212 8.35 7.29 16.38
CA GLY A 212 9.11 6.69 17.47
C GLY A 212 9.56 5.26 17.19
N SER A 213 8.92 4.58 16.23
CA SER A 213 9.32 3.26 15.76
C SER A 213 10.40 3.27 14.68
N GLY A 214 10.75 4.44 14.15
CA GLY A 214 11.65 4.60 13.01
C GLY A 214 10.98 4.50 11.63
N ARG A 215 9.65 4.42 11.54
CA ARG A 215 8.96 4.43 10.23
C ARG A 215 8.95 5.82 9.63
N CYS A 216 9.07 5.91 8.31
CA CYS A 216 8.82 7.17 7.63
C CYS A 216 7.31 7.44 7.54
N VAL A 217 6.91 8.59 8.09
CA VAL A 217 5.56 9.14 8.10
C VAL A 217 5.64 10.61 7.67
N GLY A 218 4.62 11.41 7.97
CA GLY A 218 4.74 12.85 7.81
C GLY A 218 3.56 13.64 8.35
N ARG A 219 3.55 14.92 7.99
CA ARG A 219 2.47 15.86 8.30
C ARG A 219 2.08 16.58 7.02
N VAL A 220 0.78 16.70 6.78
CA VAL A 220 0.23 17.40 5.63
C VAL A 220 -0.75 18.45 6.12
N GLU A 221 -0.48 19.71 5.83
CA GLU A 221 -1.31 20.84 6.21
C GLU A 221 -1.96 21.46 4.97
N LYS A 222 -3.08 22.14 5.18
CA LYS A 222 -3.83 22.84 4.11
C LYS A 222 -4.26 21.90 2.96
N LEU A 223 -4.49 20.62 3.27
CA LEU A 223 -4.96 19.58 2.33
C LEU A 223 -6.24 19.99 1.57
N GLN A 224 -7.07 20.85 2.19
CA GLN A 224 -8.29 21.34 1.56
C GLN A 224 -8.04 22.01 0.20
N ARG A 225 -6.87 22.64 -0.01
CA ARG A 225 -6.47 23.22 -1.30
C ARG A 225 -6.46 22.19 -2.43
N LEU A 226 -5.88 21.02 -2.16
CA LEU A 226 -5.85 19.89 -3.08
C LEU A 226 -7.26 19.31 -3.30
N PHE A 227 -8.01 19.14 -2.22
CA PHE A 227 -9.37 18.58 -2.28
C PHE A 227 -10.34 19.47 -3.05
N ASP A 228 -10.23 20.80 -2.96
CA ASP A 228 -11.08 21.73 -3.70
C ASP A 228 -10.87 21.62 -5.21
N VAL A 229 -9.62 21.44 -5.64
CA VAL A 229 -9.29 21.18 -7.06
C VAL A 229 -9.93 19.87 -7.52
N ILE A 230 -9.75 18.77 -6.77
CA ILE A 230 -10.32 17.47 -7.12
C ILE A 230 -11.86 17.53 -7.16
N LYS A 231 -12.49 18.20 -6.18
CA LYS A 231 -13.95 18.43 -6.15
C LYS A 231 -14.44 19.18 -7.39
N LYS A 232 -13.73 20.21 -7.83
CA LYS A 232 -14.07 20.99 -9.04
C LYS A 232 -14.05 20.16 -10.32
N HIS A 233 -13.22 19.13 -10.38
CA HIS A 233 -13.06 18.24 -11.54
C HIS A 233 -13.74 16.87 -11.36
N LYS A 234 -14.58 16.71 -10.34
CA LYS A 234 -15.27 15.45 -10.04
C LYS A 234 -16.13 15.00 -11.24
N GLY A 235 -15.96 13.74 -11.65
CA GLY A 235 -16.69 13.14 -12.77
C GLY A 235 -16.06 13.37 -14.16
N SER A 236 -15.07 14.26 -14.27
CA SER A 236 -14.35 14.51 -15.54
C SER A 236 -13.18 13.55 -15.75
N TYR A 237 -12.62 13.02 -14.68
CA TYR A 237 -11.44 12.15 -14.69
C TYR A 237 -11.70 10.87 -13.88
N ASP A 238 -11.01 9.80 -14.26
CA ASP A 238 -11.12 8.48 -13.66
C ASP A 238 -10.01 8.22 -12.63
N ALA A 239 -8.91 8.97 -12.67
CA ALA A 239 -7.76 8.81 -11.77
C ALA A 239 -7.03 10.14 -11.53
N ILE A 240 -6.36 10.25 -10.37
CA ILE A 240 -5.59 11.44 -9.96
C ILE A 240 -4.11 11.08 -9.82
N GLY A 241 -3.24 11.82 -10.52
CA GLY A 241 -1.80 11.81 -10.28
C GLY A 241 -1.39 13.04 -9.48
N LEU A 242 -0.41 12.91 -8.58
CA LEU A 242 0.12 14.01 -7.78
C LEU A 242 1.62 14.21 -8.01
N SER A 243 2.02 15.46 -8.21
CA SER A 243 3.39 15.94 -8.28
C SER A 243 3.54 17.14 -7.35
N THR A 244 3.67 16.86 -6.05
CA THR A 244 3.69 17.89 -5.01
C THR A 244 5.01 17.91 -4.25
N PHE A 245 5.33 19.05 -3.64
CA PHE A 245 6.51 19.16 -2.80
C PHE A 245 6.35 18.35 -1.51
N ILE A 246 7.45 17.72 -1.10
CA ILE A 246 7.58 17.13 0.23
C ILE A 246 8.81 17.76 0.88
N THR A 247 8.57 18.53 1.94
CA THR A 247 9.65 19.20 2.67
C THR A 247 10.41 18.17 3.51
N THR A 248 11.71 18.08 3.26
CA THR A 248 12.66 17.27 4.04
C THR A 248 13.82 18.15 4.49
N PRO A 249 14.53 17.81 5.58
CA PRO A 249 15.86 18.35 5.82
C PRO A 249 16.74 18.22 4.57
N LEU A 250 17.50 19.27 4.23
CA LEU A 250 18.33 19.28 3.02
C LEU A 250 19.33 18.11 2.97
N THR A 251 19.79 17.65 4.14
CA THR A 251 20.74 16.54 4.22
C THR A 251 20.14 15.23 3.72
N TYR A 252 18.82 15.03 3.82
CA TYR A 252 18.16 13.77 3.45
C TYR A 252 18.36 13.41 1.97
N HIS A 253 18.40 14.40 1.08
CA HIS A 253 18.65 14.16 -0.34
C HIS A 253 20.01 13.52 -0.60
N LYS A 254 21.01 13.78 0.25
CA LYS A 254 22.33 13.17 0.16
C LYS A 254 22.42 11.91 1.02
N ASP A 255 22.01 12.02 2.27
CA ASP A 255 22.09 10.95 3.28
C ASP A 255 21.37 9.70 2.79
N TYR A 256 20.23 9.84 2.12
CA TYR A 256 19.51 8.69 1.57
C TYR A 256 20.33 7.89 0.55
N PHE A 257 21.20 8.52 -0.24
CA PHE A 257 22.06 7.81 -1.19
C PHE A 257 23.38 7.34 -0.57
N THR A 258 23.90 8.05 0.44
CA THR A 258 25.24 7.77 1.01
C THR A 258 25.23 6.98 2.30
N SER A 259 24.10 6.95 3.02
CA SER A 259 23.96 6.25 4.29
C SER A 259 23.28 4.90 4.09
N ASP A 260 23.88 3.87 4.66
CA ASP A 260 23.30 2.53 4.72
C ASP A 260 22.10 2.55 5.68
N GLY A 261 21.01 1.88 5.28
CA GLY A 261 19.83 1.66 6.13
C GLY A 261 18.87 2.84 6.30
N MET A 262 19.10 4.00 5.65
CA MET A 262 18.11 5.08 5.68
C MET A 262 16.85 4.66 4.91
N ILE A 263 15.72 4.61 5.63
CA ILE A 263 14.40 4.38 5.06
C ILE A 263 14.05 5.56 4.13
N ASN A 264 13.33 5.28 3.04
CA ASN A 264 12.89 6.33 2.12
C ASN A 264 12.09 7.43 2.85
N PRO A 265 12.54 8.70 2.84
CA PRO A 265 11.91 9.78 3.61
C PRO A 265 10.66 10.35 2.94
N TRP A 266 10.32 9.99 1.71
CA TRP A 266 9.15 10.55 1.00
C TRP A 266 7.93 9.65 1.15
N GLY A 267 8.11 8.34 1.04
CA GLY A 267 7.03 7.37 0.87
C GLY A 267 5.91 7.42 1.93
N GLY A 268 6.22 7.81 3.17
CA GLY A 268 5.21 7.99 4.22
C GLY A 268 4.17 9.06 3.87
N VAL A 269 4.63 10.24 3.44
CA VAL A 269 3.77 11.36 3.02
C VAL A 269 2.99 11.01 1.75
N GLU A 270 3.64 10.34 0.80
CA GLU A 270 3.00 9.91 -0.46
C GLU A 270 1.81 8.97 -0.20
N ALA A 271 2.01 8.01 0.70
CA ALA A 271 0.94 7.11 1.15
C ALA A 271 -0.18 7.89 1.84
N MET A 272 0.14 8.83 2.74
CA MET A 272 -0.88 9.64 3.43
C MET A 272 -1.73 10.47 2.45
N LEU A 273 -1.11 11.13 1.48
CA LEU A 273 -1.81 11.92 0.46
C LEU A 273 -2.72 11.03 -0.39
N THR A 274 -2.18 9.93 -0.93
CA THR A 274 -2.92 9.03 -1.82
C THR A 274 -4.05 8.30 -1.10
N HIS A 275 -3.82 7.78 0.12
CA HIS A 275 -4.87 7.18 0.95
C HIS A 275 -6.01 8.15 1.19
N SER A 276 -5.70 9.41 1.55
CA SER A 276 -6.72 10.42 1.84
C SER A 276 -7.60 10.71 0.62
N ILE A 277 -7.02 10.78 -0.58
CA ILE A 277 -7.77 11.05 -1.81
C ILE A 277 -8.57 9.82 -2.23
N ALA A 278 -7.96 8.64 -2.23
CA ALA A 278 -8.64 7.41 -2.61
C ALA A 278 -9.83 7.12 -1.70
N GLU A 279 -9.67 7.35 -0.40
CA GLU A 279 -10.72 7.18 0.59
C GLU A 279 -11.85 8.21 0.41
N VAL A 280 -11.48 9.49 0.20
CA VAL A 280 -12.46 10.58 0.13
C VAL A 280 -13.22 10.58 -1.19
N PHE A 281 -12.53 10.33 -2.31
CA PHE A 281 -13.07 10.52 -3.65
C PHE A 281 -13.40 9.21 -4.37
N GLN A 282 -12.99 8.05 -3.85
CA GLN A 282 -13.18 6.75 -4.49
C GLN A 282 -12.53 6.69 -5.88
N LEU A 283 -11.41 7.39 -6.04
CA LEU A 283 -10.63 7.46 -7.28
C LEU A 283 -9.26 6.81 -7.05
N PRO A 284 -8.75 6.03 -8.01
CA PRO A 284 -7.34 5.70 -8.08
C PRO A 284 -6.47 6.94 -7.94
N CYS A 285 -5.48 6.86 -7.06
CA CYS A 285 -4.53 7.92 -6.82
C CYS A 285 -3.12 7.36 -6.69
N ALA A 286 -2.14 8.07 -7.26
CA ALA A 286 -0.74 7.80 -7.03
C ALA A 286 0.05 9.12 -6.98
N HIS A 287 1.18 9.08 -6.29
CA HIS A 287 1.99 10.26 -6.03
C HIS A 287 3.42 10.02 -6.49
N SER A 288 4.05 11.10 -6.93
CA SER A 288 5.46 11.25 -7.25
C SER A 288 5.91 12.59 -6.66
N PRO A 289 7.03 12.69 -5.94
CA PRO A 289 7.47 13.97 -5.40
C PRO A 289 7.92 14.92 -6.52
N LEU A 290 7.59 16.20 -6.39
CA LEU A 290 8.13 17.24 -7.27
C LEU A 290 9.55 17.60 -6.82
N MET A 291 10.50 17.64 -7.76
CA MET A 291 11.87 18.05 -7.50
C MET A 291 11.90 19.46 -6.86
N PRO A 292 12.55 19.66 -5.70
CA PRO A 292 12.45 20.91 -4.95
C PRO A 292 13.32 22.04 -5.48
N SER A 293 14.45 21.72 -6.14
CA SER A 293 15.38 22.72 -6.65
C SER A 293 16.43 22.15 -7.61
N LYS A 294 17.13 23.05 -8.32
CA LYS A 294 18.27 22.69 -9.19
C LYS A 294 19.47 22.18 -8.39
N GLU A 295 19.67 22.64 -7.17
CA GLU A 295 20.75 22.16 -6.29
C GLU A 295 20.56 20.67 -5.95
N VAL A 296 19.33 20.23 -5.70
CA VAL A 296 19.03 18.82 -5.47
C VAL A 296 19.16 18.02 -6.76
N MET A 297 18.62 18.52 -7.86
CA MET A 297 18.68 17.87 -9.18
C MET A 297 20.13 17.67 -9.67
N ASN A 298 20.99 18.67 -9.46
CA ASN A 298 22.40 18.65 -9.87
C ASN A 298 23.31 17.95 -8.85
N MET A 299 22.75 17.26 -7.85
CA MET A 299 23.55 16.46 -6.93
C MET A 299 24.24 15.34 -7.71
N GLU A 300 25.52 15.12 -7.43
CA GLU A 300 26.33 14.06 -8.03
C GLU A 300 26.59 12.95 -7.01
N PRO A 301 25.63 12.04 -6.74
CA PRO A 301 25.78 10.99 -5.74
C PRO A 301 26.75 9.87 -6.18
N GLY A 302 27.19 9.87 -7.44
CA GLY A 302 28.05 8.83 -8.01
C GLY A 302 27.28 7.52 -8.25
N ILE A 303 27.97 6.39 -8.11
CA ILE A 303 27.33 5.06 -8.16
C ILE A 303 26.65 4.82 -6.81
N VAL A 304 25.33 4.78 -6.82
CA VAL A 304 24.50 4.53 -5.62
C VAL A 304 24.19 3.04 -5.45
N ASP A 305 23.60 2.68 -4.30
CA ASP A 305 22.99 1.35 -4.12
C ASP A 305 22.06 1.04 -5.31
N PRO A 306 22.22 -0.10 -6.00
CA PRO A 306 21.42 -0.43 -7.17
C PRO A 306 19.90 -0.43 -6.92
N ARG A 307 19.45 -0.65 -5.68
CA ARG A 307 18.04 -0.56 -5.28
C ARG A 307 17.49 0.87 -5.28
N LYS A 308 18.37 1.88 -5.28
CA LYS A 308 18.04 3.32 -5.32
C LYS A 308 18.36 3.95 -6.68
N ALA A 309 19.03 3.22 -7.58
CA ALA A 309 19.45 3.71 -8.88
C ALA A 309 18.33 4.34 -9.73
N PRO A 310 17.08 3.79 -9.74
CA PRO A 310 15.98 4.40 -10.50
C PRO A 310 15.69 5.86 -10.13
N GLU A 311 15.93 6.28 -8.88
CA GLU A 311 15.79 7.67 -8.44
C GLU A 311 16.83 8.57 -9.11
N THR A 312 18.09 8.16 -9.15
CA THR A 312 19.16 8.95 -9.77
C THR A 312 19.09 9.01 -11.30
N SER A 313 18.41 8.06 -11.94
CA SER A 313 18.23 8.02 -13.40
C SER A 313 17.00 8.81 -13.88
N SER A 314 16.32 9.52 -12.99
CA SER A 314 15.02 10.14 -13.25
C SER A 314 15.05 11.64 -12.99
N MET A 315 14.37 12.39 -13.85
CA MET A 315 14.20 13.84 -13.69
C MET A 315 12.90 14.20 -12.97
N THR A 316 11.83 13.43 -13.18
CA THR A 316 10.49 13.79 -12.70
C THR A 316 9.85 12.75 -11.78
N TYR A 317 10.31 11.50 -11.84
CA TYR A 317 9.77 10.36 -11.10
C TYR A 317 8.33 9.97 -11.49
N LEU A 318 7.78 10.57 -12.57
CA LEU A 318 6.36 10.54 -12.89
C LEU A 318 5.93 9.37 -13.75
N HIS A 319 6.81 8.86 -14.61
CA HIS A 319 6.34 7.93 -15.64
C HIS A 319 5.81 6.62 -15.04
N CYS A 320 6.29 6.25 -13.84
CA CYS A 320 5.75 5.11 -13.09
C CYS A 320 4.26 5.26 -12.75
N ILE A 321 3.86 6.40 -12.18
CA ILE A 321 2.48 6.64 -11.77
C ILE A 321 1.57 6.83 -12.97
N LEU A 322 2.06 7.43 -14.06
CA LEU A 322 1.28 7.61 -15.29
C LEU A 322 0.96 6.24 -15.92
N LYS A 323 1.95 5.33 -16.00
CA LYS A 323 1.75 3.97 -16.50
C LYS A 323 0.80 3.17 -15.60
N GLY A 324 0.98 3.24 -14.28
CA GLY A 324 0.12 2.55 -13.31
C GLY A 324 -1.34 3.05 -13.33
N LEU A 325 -1.53 4.37 -13.23
CA LEU A 325 -2.87 4.99 -13.22
C LEU A 325 -3.61 4.82 -14.54
N HIS A 326 -2.91 4.66 -15.68
CA HIS A 326 -3.54 4.43 -16.97
C HIS A 326 -4.49 3.22 -16.97
N LYS A 327 -4.16 2.17 -16.20
CA LYS A 327 -4.96 0.92 -16.12
C LYS A 327 -5.36 0.54 -14.69
N SER A 328 -5.16 1.42 -13.71
CA SER A 328 -5.63 1.18 -12.34
C SER A 328 -7.13 0.89 -12.33
N PRO A 329 -7.59 -0.17 -11.64
CA PRO A 329 -8.99 -0.56 -11.67
C PRO A 329 -9.87 0.50 -11.02
N ARG A 330 -11.09 0.64 -11.53
CA ARG A 330 -12.11 1.50 -10.93
C ARG A 330 -12.64 0.85 -9.65
N VAL A 331 -12.76 1.66 -8.60
CA VAL A 331 -13.41 1.25 -7.35
C VAL A 331 -14.92 1.18 -7.57
N VAL A 332 -15.50 0.01 -7.32
CA VAL A 332 -16.95 -0.24 -7.44
C VAL A 332 -17.48 -0.88 -6.15
N SER A 333 -18.80 -1.02 -6.05
CA SER A 333 -19.44 -1.75 -4.96
C SER A 333 -18.97 -3.20 -4.91
N SER A 334 -18.98 -3.82 -3.72
CA SER A 334 -18.44 -5.17 -3.47
C SER A 334 -19.12 -6.29 -4.26
N ASP A 335 -20.35 -6.07 -4.74
CA ASP A 335 -21.11 -6.97 -5.61
C ASP A 335 -20.71 -6.88 -7.10
N ARG A 336 -19.78 -5.98 -7.46
CA ARG A 336 -19.32 -5.77 -8.84
C ARG A 336 -17.81 -5.89 -8.94
N GLY A 337 -17.34 -6.36 -10.10
CA GLY A 337 -15.90 -6.51 -10.35
C GLY A 337 -15.27 -7.63 -9.52
N LEU A 338 -13.95 -7.57 -9.35
CA LEU A 338 -13.19 -8.51 -8.53
C LEU A 338 -13.36 -8.12 -7.05
N GLY A 339 -14.18 -8.87 -6.32
CA GLY A 339 -14.34 -8.76 -4.87
C GLY A 339 -13.40 -9.67 -4.08
N VAL A 340 -13.44 -9.57 -2.76
CA VAL A 340 -12.54 -10.31 -1.85
C VAL A 340 -12.64 -11.83 -1.97
N GLY A 341 -13.81 -12.37 -2.30
CA GLY A 341 -14.03 -13.82 -2.48
C GLY A 341 -13.25 -14.44 -3.64
N ARG A 342 -12.69 -13.62 -4.54
CA ARG A 342 -11.81 -14.06 -5.64
C ARG A 342 -10.33 -14.05 -5.25
N VAL A 343 -9.96 -13.55 -4.07
CA VAL A 343 -8.56 -13.46 -3.62
C VAL A 343 -8.17 -14.76 -2.92
N SER A 344 -7.29 -15.54 -3.57
CA SER A 344 -6.84 -16.84 -3.08
C SER A 344 -5.73 -16.72 -2.03
N CYS A 345 -4.80 -15.78 -2.21
CA CYS A 345 -3.64 -15.65 -1.33
C CYS A 345 -3.18 -14.20 -1.16
N LEU A 346 -2.69 -13.87 0.03
CA LEU A 346 -1.95 -12.65 0.35
C LEU A 346 -0.48 -12.98 0.62
N ILE A 347 0.44 -12.25 0.01
CA ILE A 347 1.88 -12.31 0.26
C ILE A 347 2.34 -11.00 0.86
N LEU A 348 3.11 -11.07 1.95
CA LEU A 348 3.66 -9.90 2.64
C LEU A 348 4.98 -10.23 3.35
N PRO A 349 5.82 -9.22 3.65
CA PRO A 349 6.93 -9.39 4.58
C PRO A 349 6.42 -9.79 5.97
N ASP A 350 7.07 -10.77 6.60
CA ASP A 350 6.71 -11.26 7.92
C ASP A 350 6.68 -10.14 8.97
N GLY A 351 5.88 -10.27 10.02
CA GLY A 351 5.71 -9.21 11.02
C GLY A 351 4.91 -7.97 10.56
N CYS A 352 4.55 -7.83 9.27
CA CYS A 352 3.66 -6.77 8.80
C CYS A 352 2.20 -7.01 9.25
N LEU A 353 1.80 -6.33 10.32
CA LEU A 353 0.46 -6.42 10.91
C LEU A 353 -0.34 -5.13 10.68
N GLY A 354 -1.20 -5.15 9.66
CA GLY A 354 -2.16 -4.08 9.36
C GLY A 354 -3.55 -4.63 9.07
N ILE A 355 -4.47 -3.76 8.64
CA ILE A 355 -5.84 -4.17 8.30
C ILE A 355 -5.87 -5.28 7.23
N PRO A 356 -5.10 -5.24 6.12
CA PRO A 356 -5.11 -6.34 5.14
C PRO A 356 -4.78 -7.71 5.75
N THR A 357 -3.79 -7.78 6.65
CA THR A 357 -3.40 -9.02 7.36
C THR A 357 -4.52 -9.52 8.26
N LEU A 358 -5.12 -8.63 9.06
CA LEU A 358 -6.22 -8.96 9.97
C LEU A 358 -7.50 -9.35 9.22
N ALA A 359 -7.76 -8.69 8.10
CA ALA A 359 -8.87 -9.01 7.21
C ALA A 359 -8.65 -10.36 6.53
N ALA A 360 -7.45 -10.65 6.01
CA ALA A 360 -7.13 -11.96 5.44
C ALA A 360 -7.33 -13.10 6.47
N LEU A 361 -6.88 -12.89 7.71
CA LEU A 361 -7.15 -13.80 8.83
C LEU A 361 -8.65 -14.07 8.98
N LYS A 362 -9.47 -13.02 9.05
CA LYS A 362 -10.92 -13.13 9.28
C LYS A 362 -11.69 -13.70 8.07
N GLN A 363 -11.28 -13.36 6.85
CA GLN A 363 -11.86 -13.89 5.61
C GLN A 363 -11.52 -15.38 5.41
N GLY A 364 -10.45 -15.88 6.03
CA GLY A 364 -9.96 -17.24 5.75
C GLY A 364 -9.01 -17.32 4.56
N ILE A 365 -8.53 -16.18 4.05
CA ILE A 365 -7.58 -16.11 2.93
C ILE A 365 -6.23 -16.65 3.39
N GLN A 366 -5.56 -17.43 2.54
CA GLN A 366 -4.22 -17.92 2.83
C GLN A 366 -3.20 -16.77 2.84
N VAL A 367 -2.32 -16.76 3.82
CA VAL A 367 -1.29 -15.74 3.99
C VAL A 367 0.08 -16.40 3.94
N ILE A 368 0.91 -15.95 3.01
CA ILE A 368 2.32 -16.33 2.90
C ILE A 368 3.16 -15.16 3.43
N ALA A 369 3.76 -15.35 4.61
CA ALA A 369 4.68 -14.39 5.20
C ALA A 369 6.12 -14.73 4.81
N VAL A 370 6.79 -13.82 4.12
CA VAL A 370 8.17 -13.98 3.70
C VAL A 370 9.08 -13.34 4.74
N LYS A 371 10.04 -14.10 5.29
CA LYS A 371 10.99 -13.54 6.26
C LYS A 371 11.73 -12.35 5.67
N ASP A 372 11.80 -11.28 6.44
CA ASP A 372 12.51 -10.04 6.15
C ASP A 372 13.27 -9.64 7.42
N ARG A 373 14.57 -9.35 7.28
CA ARG A 373 15.48 -9.16 8.42
C ARG A 373 15.78 -7.70 8.73
N GLU A 374 15.37 -6.77 7.87
CA GLU A 374 15.82 -5.37 7.91
C GLU A 374 14.72 -4.44 8.44
N HIS A 375 13.44 -4.77 8.25
CA HIS A 375 12.37 -3.81 8.50
C HIS A 375 12.05 -3.56 9.99
N VAL A 376 11.41 -2.43 10.25
CA VAL A 376 11.09 -1.95 11.62
C VAL A 376 9.89 -2.62 12.29
N MET A 377 9.12 -3.43 11.56
CA MET A 377 7.93 -4.12 12.09
C MET A 377 8.34 -5.30 12.99
N LYS A 378 7.79 -5.37 14.20
CA LYS A 378 8.19 -6.33 15.27
C LYS A 378 6.97 -7.06 15.83
N ASN A 379 6.29 -7.81 14.97
CA ASN A 379 5.16 -8.64 15.35
C ASN A 379 5.46 -10.11 15.03
N ASP A 380 4.98 -11.02 15.87
CA ASP A 380 4.96 -12.44 15.56
C ASP A 380 3.61 -12.78 14.93
N LEU A 381 3.57 -12.88 13.61
CA LEU A 381 2.34 -13.23 12.90
C LEU A 381 1.88 -14.65 13.19
N SER A 382 2.78 -15.57 13.55
CA SER A 382 2.43 -16.98 13.84
C SER A 382 1.58 -17.13 15.12
N SER A 383 1.63 -16.12 15.99
CA SER A 383 0.84 -16.06 17.23
C SER A 383 -0.64 -15.72 17.02
N LEU A 384 -1.02 -15.26 15.82
CA LEU A 384 -2.42 -14.94 15.49
C LEU A 384 -3.24 -16.23 15.37
N PRO A 385 -4.57 -16.17 15.62
CA PRO A 385 -5.44 -17.36 15.66
C PRO A 385 -5.80 -17.88 14.25
N TRP A 386 -4.80 -18.26 13.47
CA TRP A 386 -4.95 -18.80 12.12
C TRP A 386 -5.67 -20.15 12.11
N ARG A 387 -6.46 -20.39 11.07
CA ARG A 387 -6.98 -21.74 10.79
C ARG A 387 -5.83 -22.66 10.33
N PRO A 388 -5.93 -23.98 10.52
CA PRO A 388 -4.94 -24.92 10.00
C PRO A 388 -4.68 -24.70 8.50
N GLY A 389 -3.41 -24.52 8.11
CA GLY A 389 -3.00 -24.30 6.71
C GLY A 389 -3.27 -22.90 6.14
N GLN A 390 -3.81 -21.97 6.93
CA GLN A 390 -4.09 -20.61 6.49
C GLN A 390 -2.84 -19.72 6.46
N PHE A 391 -1.92 -19.89 7.41
CA PHE A 391 -0.68 -19.11 7.49
C PHE A 391 0.53 -19.98 7.18
N ILE A 392 1.38 -19.49 6.29
CA ILE A 392 2.59 -20.17 5.84
C ILE A 392 3.72 -19.17 5.90
N GLN A 393 4.72 -19.44 6.74
CA GLN A 393 5.95 -18.65 6.76
C GLN A 393 6.99 -19.32 5.85
N VAL A 394 7.68 -18.53 5.05
CA VAL A 394 8.74 -18.97 4.11
C VAL A 394 9.98 -18.08 4.25
N ASP A 395 11.14 -18.59 3.85
CA ASP A 395 12.40 -17.85 4.00
C ASP A 395 12.61 -16.82 2.88
N THR A 396 12.04 -17.04 1.69
CA THR A 396 12.29 -16.19 0.51
C THR A 396 11.06 -16.09 -0.40
N TYR A 397 11.01 -15.06 -1.26
CA TYR A 397 10.00 -14.95 -2.32
C TYR A 397 10.09 -16.09 -3.35
N LEU A 398 11.26 -16.72 -3.52
CA LEU A 398 11.39 -17.92 -4.36
C LEU A 398 10.62 -19.10 -3.77
N GLU A 399 10.69 -19.29 -2.45
CA GLU A 399 9.91 -20.31 -1.75
C GLU A 399 8.41 -19.95 -1.76
N ALA A 400 8.06 -18.68 -1.57
CA ALA A 400 6.67 -18.20 -1.66
C ALA A 400 6.01 -18.62 -2.99
N VAL A 401 6.73 -18.46 -4.10
CA VAL A 401 6.29 -18.86 -5.46
C VAL A 401 6.08 -20.37 -5.58
N GLY A 402 6.95 -21.18 -4.96
CA GLY A 402 6.75 -22.63 -4.88
C GLY A 402 5.49 -23.00 -4.08
N VAL A 403 5.23 -22.29 -2.98
CA VAL A 403 4.02 -22.44 -2.18
C VAL A 403 2.77 -22.05 -2.98
N LEU A 404 2.79 -20.93 -3.71
CA LEU A 404 1.68 -20.52 -4.58
C LEU A 404 1.34 -21.58 -5.62
N GLN A 405 2.36 -22.19 -6.25
CA GLN A 405 2.15 -23.26 -7.23
C GLN A 405 1.54 -24.51 -6.58
N ALA A 406 1.97 -24.86 -5.36
CA ALA A 406 1.36 -25.96 -4.62
C ALA A 406 -0.11 -25.67 -4.31
N ILE A 407 -0.43 -24.46 -3.83
CA ILE A 407 -1.81 -24.02 -3.56
C ILE A 407 -2.65 -24.07 -4.85
N LYS A 408 -2.18 -23.45 -5.94
CA LYS A 408 -2.89 -23.42 -7.23
C LYS A 408 -3.16 -24.82 -7.78
N ALA A 409 -2.24 -25.76 -7.55
CA ALA A 409 -2.38 -27.16 -7.98
C ALA A 409 -3.22 -28.03 -7.01
N GLY A 410 -3.68 -27.50 -5.87
CA GLY A 410 -4.38 -28.26 -4.85
C GLY A 410 -3.48 -29.24 -4.09
N ILE A 411 -2.17 -28.99 -4.06
CA ILE A 411 -1.16 -29.83 -3.40
C ILE A 411 -0.88 -29.28 -2.00
N SER A 412 -0.99 -30.14 -0.98
CA SER A 412 -0.58 -29.77 0.38
C SER A 412 0.92 -29.49 0.44
N VAL A 413 1.29 -28.32 0.97
CA VAL A 413 2.70 -27.90 1.11
C VAL A 413 3.53 -28.92 1.91
N GLU A 414 2.95 -29.55 2.94
CA GLU A 414 3.64 -30.56 3.75
C GLU A 414 4.01 -31.82 2.95
N SER A 415 3.24 -32.15 1.90
CA SER A 415 3.51 -33.33 1.05
C SER A 415 4.81 -33.22 0.25
N VAL A 416 5.25 -32.00 -0.02
CA VAL A 416 6.49 -31.69 -0.77
C VAL A 416 7.65 -31.29 0.15
N LYS A 417 7.44 -31.24 1.47
CA LYS A 417 8.48 -31.04 2.49
C LYS A 417 8.95 -32.38 3.08
N ARG A 418 10.12 -32.40 3.72
CA ARG A 418 10.68 -33.61 4.35
C ARG A 418 11.18 -33.33 5.78
N PRO A 419 10.98 -34.30 6.70
CA PRO A 419 10.30 -35.58 6.50
C PRO A 419 8.78 -35.43 6.35
N LEU A 420 8.14 -36.31 5.57
CA LEU A 420 6.68 -36.35 5.48
C LEU A 420 6.12 -36.96 6.76
N SER A 421 5.21 -36.26 7.43
CA SER A 421 4.59 -36.74 8.66
C SER A 421 3.70 -37.96 8.41
N TYR A 422 3.65 -38.88 9.37
CA TYR A 422 2.71 -40.00 9.34
C TYR A 422 1.28 -39.48 9.40
N THR A 423 0.38 -40.14 8.66
CA THR A 423 -1.06 -39.85 8.71
C THR A 423 -1.59 -40.00 10.14
N LYS A 424 -2.29 -38.99 10.64
CA LYS A 424 -2.95 -39.04 11.95
C LYS A 424 -4.29 -39.77 11.82
N VAL A 425 -4.50 -40.80 12.65
CA VAL A 425 -5.82 -41.41 12.85
C VAL A 425 -6.54 -40.57 13.89
N VAL A 426 -7.70 -40.01 13.53
CA VAL A 426 -8.55 -39.27 14.46
C VAL A 426 -9.56 -40.27 15.02
N GLU A 427 -9.52 -40.50 16.32
CA GLU A 427 -10.50 -41.30 17.05
C GLU A 427 -11.64 -40.38 17.53
N ASP A 428 -12.85 -40.91 17.63
CA ASP A 428 -13.98 -40.15 18.14
C ASP A 428 -13.67 -39.66 19.57
N LEU A 429 -13.89 -38.37 19.83
CA LEU A 429 -13.96 -37.88 21.19
C LEU A 429 -15.16 -38.56 21.83
N GLU A 430 -14.94 -39.42 22.83
CA GLU A 430 -15.99 -39.85 23.74
C GLU A 430 -16.64 -38.59 24.30
N VAL A 431 -17.82 -38.24 23.76
CA VAL A 431 -18.70 -37.24 24.33
C VAL A 431 -19.21 -37.87 25.62
N GLY A 432 -18.44 -37.67 26.70
CA GLY A 432 -18.88 -37.99 28.05
C GLY A 432 -20.20 -37.26 28.30
N LEU A 433 -21.26 -38.06 28.42
CA LEU A 433 -22.63 -37.65 28.77
C LEU A 433 -22.69 -36.83 30.06
#